data_AF-A0A7C5W9A1-F1
#
_entry.id   AF-A0A7C5W9A1-F1
#
_cell.length_a   1.000
_cell.length_b   1.000
_cell.length_c   1.000
_cell.angle_alpha   90.00
_cell.angle_beta   90.00
_cell.angle_gamma   90.00
#
_symmetry.space_group_name_H-M   'P 1'
#
loop_
_entity.id
_entity.type
_entity.pdbx_description
1 polymer ?
#
loop_
_entity_poly.entity_id
_entity_poly.type
_entity_poly.pdbx_seq_one_letter_code
_entity_poly.pdbx_strand_id
1 'polypeptide(L)'
;MKHKLTTIAYHTYSRALLIQSQLEASGIPCFLTNINIVQPAVGAGVGIRVRNADVEQALRILESVSKVTGKAKEKAVKLLYTTRRILVPVDFSDYSTNACYYAIGLAARLKAEVKLFHAFFKPVMEMPTYEGAHMYQVNFDKYFEEIEVRAKRQLNELIKKLKVFIRQKKLGEIKLSATTANGFAEDAILEMQEAYKPGIVVMGSHGISEKSEGIFGSVTSRLIDRLSVPLLTIPADATFGGISKIKNILYATDFDDSDYVAISKLINLIRLFDMKLHCVHVSIGKKKPW
;
A
#
# COMPACT_ATOMS: atom_id res chain seq x y z
N MET A 1 -35.28 26.41 -20.88
CA MET A 1 -34.14 26.69 -21.80
C MET A 1 -33.13 25.56 -21.69
N LYS A 2 -32.79 24.86 -22.78
CA LYS A 2 -31.81 23.77 -22.76
C LYS A 2 -30.41 24.34 -22.47
N HIS A 3 -29.77 23.92 -21.39
CA HIS A 3 -28.38 24.30 -21.09
C HIS A 3 -27.46 23.73 -22.20
N LYS A 4 -26.99 24.60 -23.09
CA LYS A 4 -26.10 24.22 -24.19
C LYS A 4 -24.73 23.85 -23.61
N LEU A 5 -24.30 22.61 -23.84
CA LEU A 5 -23.02 22.08 -23.38
C LEU A 5 -21.98 22.15 -24.51
N THR A 6 -20.80 22.71 -24.23
CA THR A 6 -19.67 22.79 -25.16
C THR A 6 -18.53 21.90 -24.69
N THR A 7 -17.93 21.17 -25.64
CA THR A 7 -16.73 20.38 -25.38
C THR A 7 -15.51 21.29 -25.33
N ILE A 8 -14.76 21.25 -24.23
CA ILE A 8 -13.59 22.11 -24.00
C ILE A 8 -12.26 21.40 -24.21
N ALA A 9 -12.22 20.06 -24.10
CA ALA A 9 -11.01 19.26 -24.35
C ALA A 9 -11.35 17.78 -24.60
N TYR A 10 -10.44 17.09 -25.29
CA TYR A 10 -10.46 15.63 -25.41
C TYR A 10 -9.22 15.03 -24.75
N HIS A 11 -9.42 14.04 -23.89
CA HIS A 11 -8.33 13.43 -23.14
C HIS A 11 -8.54 11.92 -22.93
N THR A 12 -7.51 11.19 -22.51
CA THR A 12 -7.72 9.81 -22.03
C THR A 12 -8.70 9.80 -20.86
N TYR A 13 -9.44 8.72 -20.67
CA TYR A 13 -10.46 8.61 -19.62
C TYR A 13 -9.93 8.99 -18.23
N SER A 14 -8.73 8.51 -17.88
CA SER A 14 -8.08 8.86 -16.61
C SER A 14 -7.77 10.34 -16.45
N ARG A 15 -7.42 11.03 -17.54
CA ARG A 15 -7.12 12.47 -17.53
C ARG A 15 -8.41 13.30 -17.54
N ALA A 16 -9.46 12.81 -18.21
CA ALA A 16 -10.78 13.43 -18.20
C ALA A 16 -11.42 13.41 -16.81
N LEU A 17 -11.29 12.31 -16.06
CA LEU A 17 -11.75 12.23 -14.66
C LEU A 17 -11.03 13.21 -13.73
N LEU A 18 -9.71 13.39 -13.90
CA LEU A 18 -8.93 14.33 -13.09
C LEU A 18 -9.40 15.77 -13.32
N ILE A 19 -9.60 16.14 -14.59
CA ILE A 19 -10.06 17.47 -14.97
C ILE A 19 -11.50 17.68 -14.51
N GLN A 20 -12.37 16.69 -14.65
CA GLN A 20 -13.73 16.73 -14.12
C GLN A 20 -13.73 17.03 -12.62
N SER A 21 -12.93 16.31 -11.84
CA SER A 21 -12.84 16.52 -10.39
C SER A 21 -12.37 17.93 -10.02
N GLN A 22 -11.44 18.52 -10.78
CA GLN A 22 -10.94 19.88 -10.54
C GLN A 22 -11.97 20.95 -10.92
N LEU A 23 -12.68 20.76 -12.04
CA LEU A 23 -13.76 21.64 -12.47
C LEU A 23 -14.92 21.60 -11.46
N GLU A 24 -15.32 20.41 -11.03
CA GLU A 24 -16.39 20.23 -10.03
C GLU A 24 -15.99 20.82 -8.65
N ALA A 25 -14.74 20.64 -8.22
CA ALA A 25 -14.22 21.26 -7.01
C ALA A 25 -14.19 22.80 -7.08
N SER A 26 -14.11 23.35 -8.30
CA SER A 26 -14.17 24.78 -8.56
C SER A 26 -15.60 25.28 -8.84
N GLY A 27 -16.61 24.44 -8.61
CA GLY A 27 -18.03 24.79 -8.79
C GLY A 27 -18.52 24.76 -10.24
N ILE A 28 -17.76 24.17 -11.17
CA ILE A 28 -18.12 24.06 -12.59
C ILE A 28 -18.60 22.63 -12.89
N PRO A 29 -19.91 22.43 -13.12
CA PRO A 29 -20.44 21.12 -13.51
C PRO A 29 -19.87 20.66 -14.85
N CYS A 30 -19.35 19.44 -14.87
CA CYS A 30 -18.65 18.86 -16.01
C CYS A 30 -19.26 17.51 -16.39
N PHE A 31 -19.37 17.25 -17.69
CA PHE A 31 -19.94 16.02 -18.26
C PHE A 31 -18.94 15.36 -19.20
N LEU A 32 -18.74 14.05 -19.04
CA LEU A 32 -17.86 13.28 -19.90
C LEU A 32 -18.65 12.62 -21.05
N THR A 33 -18.14 12.70 -22.27
CA THR A 33 -18.73 12.04 -23.44
C THR A 33 -17.69 11.22 -24.19
N ASN A 34 -17.96 9.93 -24.42
CA ASN A 34 -17.13 9.08 -25.25
C ASN A 34 -17.44 9.30 -26.73
N ILE A 35 -16.42 9.29 -27.58
CA ILE A 35 -16.57 9.20 -29.03
C ILE A 35 -16.37 7.71 -29.41
N ASN A 36 -17.30 7.16 -30.18
CA ASN A 36 -17.36 5.83 -30.80
C ASN A 36 -18.06 4.70 -30.01
N ILE A 37 -19.33 4.47 -30.36
CA ILE A 37 -20.08 3.23 -30.11
C ILE A 37 -20.04 2.27 -31.34
N VAL A 38 -19.47 2.67 -32.48
CA VAL A 38 -19.70 1.93 -33.75
C VAL A 38 -18.44 1.41 -34.47
N GLN A 39 -17.22 1.84 -34.13
CA GLN A 39 -16.00 1.18 -34.65
C GLN A 39 -14.76 1.46 -33.77
N PRO A 40 -13.88 0.46 -33.51
CA PRO A 40 -12.67 0.63 -32.72
C PRO A 40 -11.56 1.22 -33.60
N ALA A 41 -11.64 2.52 -33.87
CA ALA A 41 -10.50 3.29 -34.37
C ALA A 41 -9.73 3.87 -33.17
N VAL A 42 -8.43 3.59 -33.11
CA VAL A 42 -7.47 4.12 -32.14
C VAL A 42 -7.57 5.65 -32.07
N GLY A 43 -7.77 6.21 -30.88
CA GLY A 43 -7.57 7.66 -30.62
C GLY A 43 -8.79 8.48 -30.19
N ALA A 44 -9.98 7.90 -30.06
CA ALA A 44 -11.17 8.64 -29.63
C ALA A 44 -11.15 8.93 -28.11
N GLY A 45 -10.55 10.06 -27.73
CA GLY A 45 -10.51 10.54 -26.35
C GLY A 45 -11.90 10.83 -25.76
N VAL A 46 -11.97 10.91 -24.43
CA VAL A 46 -13.14 11.35 -23.67
C VAL A 46 -13.24 12.86 -23.76
N GLY A 47 -14.36 13.32 -24.33
CA GLY A 47 -14.71 14.74 -24.40
C GLY A 47 -15.20 15.25 -23.05
N ILE A 48 -14.65 16.38 -22.63
CA ILE A 48 -15.01 17.07 -21.39
C ILE A 48 -15.94 18.21 -21.80
N ARG A 49 -17.18 18.19 -21.32
CA ARG A 49 -18.21 19.17 -21.68
C ARG A 49 -18.63 19.98 -20.46
N VAL A 50 -18.70 21.30 -20.61
CA VAL A 50 -19.20 22.23 -19.60
C VAL A 50 -20.32 23.07 -20.19
N ARG A 51 -21.09 23.78 -19.36
CA ARG A 51 -22.09 24.74 -19.87
C ARG A 51 -21.38 25.88 -20.59
N ASN A 52 -21.99 26.42 -21.65
CA ASN A 52 -21.39 27.52 -22.41
C ASN A 52 -20.98 28.72 -21.54
N ALA A 53 -21.72 29.01 -20.48
CA ALA A 53 -21.42 30.10 -19.55
C ALA A 53 -20.13 29.87 -18.74
N ASP A 54 -19.68 28.62 -18.59
CA ASP A 54 -18.55 28.24 -17.72
C ASP A 54 -17.26 27.96 -18.53
N VAL A 55 -17.30 28.09 -19.86
CA VAL A 55 -16.19 27.70 -20.76
C VAL A 55 -14.91 28.45 -20.46
N GLU A 56 -14.97 29.77 -20.29
CA GLU A 56 -13.79 30.60 -20.07
C GLU A 56 -13.08 30.26 -18.74
N GLN A 57 -13.87 30.11 -17.67
CA GLN A 57 -13.36 29.72 -16.36
C GLN A 57 -12.78 28.29 -16.38
N ALA A 58 -13.44 27.37 -17.09
CA ALA A 58 -12.97 26.01 -17.25
C ALA A 58 -11.64 25.92 -18.04
N LEU A 59 -11.44 26.78 -19.05
CA LEU A 59 -10.19 26.86 -19.81
C LEU A 59 -9.03 27.38 -18.97
N ARG A 60 -9.25 28.37 -18.10
CA ARG A 60 -8.22 28.86 -17.16
C ARG A 60 -7.77 27.78 -16.16
N ILE A 61 -8.71 26.94 -15.70
CA ILE A 61 -8.41 25.79 -14.83
C ILE A 61 -7.66 24.70 -15.62
N LEU A 62 -8.04 24.46 -16.87
CA LEU A 62 -7.31 23.53 -17.75
C LEU A 62 -5.86 23.97 -17.99
N GLU A 63 -5.62 25.27 -18.14
CA GLU A 63 -4.29 25.86 -18.28
C GLU A 63 -3.47 25.82 -16.98
N SER A 64 -4.09 25.94 -15.81
CA SER A 64 -3.38 25.75 -14.53
C SER A 64 -3.03 24.28 -14.29
N VAL A 65 -3.88 23.35 -14.74
CA VAL A 65 -3.65 21.90 -14.69
C VAL A 65 -2.58 21.47 -15.72
N SER A 66 -2.45 22.15 -16.86
CA SER A 66 -1.41 21.86 -17.85
C SER A 66 -0.01 22.34 -17.43
N LYS A 67 0.08 23.35 -16.55
CA LYS A 67 1.33 23.80 -15.92
C LYS A 67 1.94 22.80 -14.93
N VAL A 68 1.18 21.79 -14.48
CA VAL A 68 1.72 20.63 -13.75
C VAL A 68 2.29 19.63 -14.77
N THR A 69 3.60 19.75 -15.03
CA THR A 69 4.31 19.05 -16.11
C THR A 69 4.45 17.53 -15.93
N GLY A 70 4.60 16.82 -17.06
CA GLY A 70 4.49 15.36 -17.20
C GLY A 70 5.31 14.49 -16.24
N LYS A 71 6.48 14.92 -15.76
CA LYS A 71 7.29 14.15 -14.80
C LYS A 71 6.60 14.01 -13.43
N ALA A 72 5.87 15.04 -12.97
CA ALA A 72 5.14 14.98 -11.70
C ALA A 72 3.90 14.08 -11.80
N LYS A 73 3.23 14.09 -12.96
CA LYS A 73 2.09 13.23 -13.27
C LYS A 73 2.48 11.75 -13.35
N GLU A 74 3.58 11.44 -14.04
CA GLU A 74 4.10 10.08 -14.15
C GLU A 74 4.62 9.56 -12.81
N LYS A 75 5.29 10.42 -12.01
CA LYS A 75 5.71 10.11 -10.63
C LYS A 75 4.51 9.86 -9.72
N ALA A 76 3.46 10.68 -9.79
CA ALA A 76 2.23 10.50 -8.99
C ALA A 76 1.44 9.26 -9.40
N VAL A 77 1.30 8.98 -10.71
CA VAL A 77 0.64 7.77 -11.22
C VAL A 77 1.45 6.53 -10.84
N LYS A 78 2.78 6.54 -11.01
CA LYS A 78 3.68 5.45 -10.58
C LYS A 78 3.58 5.23 -9.07
N LEU A 79 3.56 6.29 -8.27
CA LEU A 79 3.38 6.22 -6.82
C LEU A 79 2.02 5.60 -6.45
N LEU A 80 0.94 6.00 -7.14
CA LEU A 80 -0.40 5.42 -6.96
C LEU A 80 -0.48 3.95 -7.37
N TYR A 81 0.24 3.53 -8.42
CA TYR A 81 0.36 2.13 -8.79
C TYR A 81 1.14 1.32 -7.75
N THR A 82 2.17 1.90 -7.13
CA THR A 82 2.89 1.23 -6.03
C THR A 82 2.02 1.07 -4.78
N THR A 83 1.26 2.10 -4.37
CA THR A 83 0.38 2.05 -3.17
C THR A 83 -0.79 1.06 -3.30
N ARG A 84 -1.06 0.53 -4.51
CA ARG A 84 -2.06 -0.53 -4.73
C ARG A 84 -1.56 -1.94 -4.38
N ARG A 85 -0.35 -2.08 -3.87
CA ARG A 85 0.20 -3.36 -3.42
C ARG A 85 0.65 -3.24 -1.98
N ILE A 86 0.07 -4.08 -1.13
CA ILE A 86 0.39 -4.16 0.30
C ILE A 86 1.07 -5.50 0.55
N LEU A 87 2.29 -5.46 1.11
CA LEU A 87 2.99 -6.66 1.58
C LEU A 87 2.76 -6.81 3.08
N VAL A 88 2.39 -8.01 3.51
CA VAL A 88 2.15 -8.32 4.92
C VAL A 88 3.01 -9.53 5.31
N PRO A 89 4.18 -9.30 5.93
CA PRO A 89 4.95 -10.36 6.56
C PRO A 89 4.15 -10.98 7.71
N VAL A 90 4.10 -12.31 7.76
CA VAL A 90 3.36 -13.06 8.78
C VAL A 90 4.20 -14.16 9.39
N ASP A 91 4.02 -14.35 10.70
CA ASP A 91 4.64 -15.42 11.50
C ASP A 91 3.59 -16.30 12.21
N PHE A 92 2.32 -16.11 11.84
CA PHE A 92 1.14 -16.79 12.39
C PHE A 92 0.84 -16.47 13.86
N SER A 93 1.48 -15.46 14.45
CA SER A 93 1.08 -14.90 15.74
C SER A 93 -0.23 -14.11 15.65
N ASP A 94 -0.80 -13.79 16.81
CA ASP A 94 -1.91 -12.85 16.89
C ASP A 94 -1.51 -11.44 16.44
N TYR A 95 -0.25 -11.05 16.65
CA TYR A 95 0.29 -9.76 16.18
C TYR A 95 0.29 -9.64 14.66
N SER A 96 0.79 -10.67 13.94
CA SER A 96 0.77 -10.65 12.48
C SER A 96 -0.63 -10.87 11.90
N THR A 97 -1.49 -11.61 12.60
CA THR A 97 -2.91 -11.71 12.26
C THR A 97 -3.60 -10.35 12.37
N ASN A 98 -3.33 -9.60 13.44
CA ASN A 98 -3.88 -8.26 13.62
C ASN A 98 -3.37 -7.30 12.53
N ALA A 99 -2.08 -7.35 12.18
CA ALA A 99 -1.53 -6.60 11.05
C ALA A 99 -2.25 -6.87 9.72
N CYS A 100 -2.65 -8.13 9.46
CA CYS A 100 -3.49 -8.47 8.31
C CYS A 100 -4.82 -7.71 8.32
N TYR A 101 -5.47 -7.51 9.46
CA TYR A 101 -6.74 -6.77 9.55
C TYR A 101 -6.57 -5.30 9.19
N TYR A 102 -5.49 -4.67 9.66
CA TYR A 102 -5.15 -3.30 9.27
C TYR A 102 -4.85 -3.20 7.77
N ALA A 103 -4.06 -4.12 7.22
CA ALA A 103 -3.76 -4.19 5.79
C ALA A 103 -5.02 -4.34 4.93
N ILE A 104 -5.96 -5.20 5.32
CA ILE A 104 -7.25 -5.38 4.64
C ILE A 104 -8.10 -4.12 4.70
N GLY A 105 -8.16 -3.47 5.87
CA GLY A 105 -8.90 -2.21 6.02
C GLY A 105 -8.33 -1.09 5.15
N LEU A 106 -7.01 -1.02 5.01
CA LEU A 106 -6.33 -0.10 4.10
C LEU A 106 -6.66 -0.46 2.64
N ALA A 107 -6.51 -1.73 2.28
CA ALA A 107 -6.75 -2.23 0.94
C ALA A 107 -8.17 -1.92 0.42
N ALA A 108 -9.19 -2.05 1.29
CA ALA A 108 -10.57 -1.74 0.97
C ALA A 108 -10.76 -0.29 0.47
N ARG A 109 -10.06 0.68 1.07
CA ARG A 109 -10.15 2.10 0.68
C ARG A 109 -9.21 2.46 -0.47
N LEU A 110 -8.03 1.86 -0.50
CA LEU A 110 -7.01 2.11 -1.51
C LEU A 110 -7.27 1.36 -2.82
N LYS A 111 -8.23 0.41 -2.83
CA LYS A 111 -8.42 -0.58 -3.91
C LYS A 111 -7.11 -1.32 -4.21
N ALA A 112 -6.42 -1.73 -3.14
CA ALA A 112 -5.14 -2.40 -3.20
C ALA A 112 -5.30 -3.93 -3.18
N GLU A 113 -4.34 -4.64 -3.74
CA GLU A 113 -4.13 -6.06 -3.48
C GLU A 113 -3.22 -6.26 -2.27
N VAL A 114 -3.44 -7.37 -1.57
CA VAL A 114 -2.69 -7.75 -0.37
C VAL A 114 -1.98 -9.07 -0.64
N LYS A 115 -0.66 -9.07 -0.43
CA LYS A 115 0.16 -10.28 -0.47
C LYS A 115 0.65 -10.60 0.94
N LEU A 116 0.24 -11.75 1.45
CA LEU A 116 0.82 -12.33 2.66
C LEU A 116 2.14 -12.99 2.32
N PHE A 117 3.12 -12.83 3.19
CA PHE A 117 4.45 -13.40 3.00
C PHE A 117 4.94 -14.05 4.28
N HIS A 118 5.36 -15.32 4.20
CA HIS A 118 5.98 -16.01 5.31
C HIS A 118 7.38 -16.50 4.92
N ALA A 119 8.38 -16.08 5.67
CA ALA A 119 9.72 -16.64 5.59
C ALA A 119 9.81 -17.82 6.55
N PHE A 120 10.29 -18.97 6.05
CA PHE A 120 10.65 -20.12 6.86
C PHE A 120 12.15 -20.39 6.69
N PHE A 121 12.80 -20.97 7.69
CA PHE A 121 14.23 -21.25 7.60
C PHE A 121 14.49 -22.75 7.51
N LYS A 122 15.14 -23.18 6.42
CA LYS A 122 15.75 -24.50 6.25
C LYS A 122 17.25 -24.35 6.49
N PRO A 123 17.79 -24.68 7.69
CA PRO A 123 19.23 -24.67 7.92
C PRO A 123 19.94 -25.57 6.91
N VAL A 124 20.85 -25.00 6.12
CA VAL A 124 21.78 -25.79 5.30
C VAL A 124 22.90 -26.24 6.24
N MET A 125 22.92 -27.53 6.60
CA MET A 125 24.05 -28.12 7.30
C MET A 125 25.06 -28.64 6.28
N GLU A 126 26.30 -28.18 6.34
CA GLU A 126 27.42 -28.86 5.68
C GLU A 126 27.65 -30.17 6.41
N MET A 127 27.25 -31.28 5.80
CA MET A 127 27.37 -32.60 6.40
C MET A 127 28.74 -33.21 6.07
N PRO A 128 29.45 -33.78 7.07
CA PRO A 128 30.71 -34.48 6.81
C PRO A 128 30.49 -35.71 5.93
N THR A 129 31.40 -35.92 4.98
CA THR A 129 31.39 -37.03 4.01
C THR A 129 31.78 -38.35 4.69
N TYR A 130 30.86 -38.98 5.42
CA TYR A 130 31.04 -40.35 5.93
C TYR A 130 29.89 -41.27 5.47
N GLU A 131 30.22 -42.55 5.32
CA GLU A 131 29.30 -43.65 4.97
C GLU A 131 28.20 -43.77 6.04
N GLY A 132 27.05 -43.16 5.77
CA GLY A 132 25.95 -42.95 6.71
C GLY A 132 25.16 -41.67 6.39
N ALA A 133 25.80 -40.71 5.73
CA ALA A 133 25.20 -39.44 5.31
C ALA A 133 23.92 -39.60 4.47
N HIS A 134 23.81 -40.64 3.65
CA HIS A 134 22.63 -40.86 2.79
C HIS A 134 21.33 -41.14 3.56
N MET A 135 21.39 -41.82 4.70
CA MET A 135 20.20 -42.11 5.52
C MET A 135 19.74 -40.87 6.30
N TYR A 136 20.69 -40.01 6.70
CA TYR A 136 20.40 -38.71 7.31
C TYR A 136 19.85 -37.71 6.27
N GLN A 137 20.40 -37.67 5.05
CA GLN A 137 19.94 -36.79 3.96
C GLN A 137 18.45 -36.98 3.64
N VAL A 138 17.99 -38.21 3.46
CA VAL A 138 16.57 -38.51 3.16
C VAL A 138 15.62 -38.05 4.28
N ASN A 139 16.08 -38.06 5.54
CA ASN A 139 15.26 -37.65 6.69
C ASN A 139 15.18 -36.12 6.81
N PHE A 140 16.27 -35.41 6.48
CA PHE A 140 16.29 -33.95 6.45
C PHE A 140 15.46 -33.37 5.31
N ASP A 141 15.56 -33.93 4.10
CA ASP A 141 14.76 -33.44 2.96
C ASP A 141 13.26 -33.55 3.24
N LYS A 142 12.81 -34.68 3.81
CA LYS A 142 11.42 -34.85 4.26
C LYS A 142 11.02 -33.86 5.35
N TYR A 143 11.87 -33.69 6.36
CA TYR A 143 11.65 -32.71 7.44
C TYR A 143 11.52 -31.28 6.89
N PHE A 144 12.35 -30.90 5.92
CA PHE A 144 12.31 -29.58 5.30
C PHE A 144 11.11 -29.39 4.37
N GLU A 145 10.72 -30.43 3.61
CA GLU A 145 9.47 -30.44 2.86
C GLU A 145 8.26 -30.24 3.80
N GLU A 146 8.26 -30.89 4.96
CA GLU A 146 7.21 -30.74 5.95
C GLU A 146 7.09 -29.31 6.49
N ILE A 147 8.21 -28.61 6.72
CA ILE A 147 8.20 -27.20 7.15
C ILE A 147 7.51 -26.31 6.10
N GLU A 148 7.88 -26.47 4.82
CA GLU A 148 7.32 -25.67 3.74
C GLU A 148 5.84 -25.99 3.51
N VAL A 149 5.47 -27.27 3.50
CA VAL A 149 4.08 -27.72 3.39
C VAL A 149 3.25 -27.18 4.55
N ARG A 150 3.78 -27.22 5.78
CA ARG A 150 3.14 -26.65 6.96
C ARG A 150 2.95 -25.15 6.83
N ALA A 151 3.97 -24.41 6.40
CA ALA A 151 3.89 -22.97 6.17
C ALA A 151 2.82 -22.61 5.13
N LYS A 152 2.79 -23.31 3.99
CA LYS A 152 1.76 -23.14 2.94
C LYS A 152 0.36 -23.43 3.49
N ARG A 153 0.20 -24.48 4.29
CA ARG A 153 -1.07 -24.82 4.94
C ARG A 153 -1.52 -23.71 5.90
N GLN A 154 -0.64 -23.21 6.75
CA GLN A 154 -0.96 -22.13 7.69
C GLN A 154 -1.34 -20.83 6.98
N LEU A 155 -0.67 -20.48 5.87
CA LEU A 155 -1.06 -19.35 5.03
C LEU A 155 -2.44 -19.53 4.39
N ASN A 156 -2.76 -20.74 3.91
CA ASN A 156 -4.07 -21.02 3.35
C ASN A 156 -5.18 -20.88 4.39
N GLU A 157 -4.96 -21.36 5.61
CA GLU A 157 -5.91 -21.17 6.73
C GLU A 157 -6.05 -19.69 7.10
N LEU A 158 -4.95 -18.94 7.14
CA LEU A 158 -4.98 -17.50 7.36
C LEU A 158 -5.78 -16.78 6.26
N ILE A 159 -5.56 -17.10 4.98
CA ILE A 159 -6.36 -16.56 3.87
C ILE A 159 -7.85 -16.85 4.07
N LYS A 160 -8.23 -18.08 4.44
CA LYS A 160 -9.64 -18.44 4.70
C LYS A 160 -10.22 -17.56 5.81
N LYS A 161 -9.51 -17.43 6.95
CA LYS A 161 -9.88 -16.56 8.08
C LYS A 161 -10.09 -15.11 7.64
N LEU A 162 -9.16 -14.57 6.84
CA LEU A 162 -9.23 -13.20 6.33
C LEU A 162 -10.38 -13.00 5.32
N LYS A 163 -10.66 -13.98 4.46
CA LYS A 163 -11.82 -13.94 3.56
C LYS A 163 -13.15 -13.90 4.32
N VAL A 164 -13.28 -14.68 5.40
CA VAL A 164 -14.45 -14.63 6.29
C VAL A 164 -14.58 -13.24 6.90
N PHE A 165 -13.49 -12.68 7.42
CA PHE A 165 -13.46 -11.33 7.98
C PHE A 165 -13.88 -10.25 6.96
N ILE A 166 -13.36 -10.30 5.73
CA ILE A 166 -13.73 -9.36 4.64
C ILE A 166 -15.23 -9.40 4.37
N ARG A 167 -15.82 -10.60 4.30
CA ARG A 167 -17.27 -10.78 4.10
C ARG A 167 -18.08 -10.23 5.27
N GLN A 168 -17.69 -10.56 6.50
CA GLN A 168 -18.37 -10.09 7.72
C GLN A 168 -18.36 -8.56 7.85
N LYS A 169 -17.22 -7.94 7.51
CA LYS A 169 -17.06 -6.47 7.55
C LYS A 169 -17.55 -5.75 6.29
N LYS A 170 -18.08 -6.49 5.29
CA LYS A 170 -18.60 -5.95 4.02
C LYS A 170 -17.59 -5.03 3.31
N LEU A 171 -16.31 -5.43 3.27
CA LEU A 171 -15.21 -4.60 2.76
C LEU A 171 -15.03 -4.63 1.23
N GLY A 172 -15.98 -5.24 0.51
CA GLY A 172 -15.90 -5.41 -0.94
C GLY A 172 -14.91 -6.51 -1.35
N GLU A 173 -14.55 -6.51 -2.63
CA GLU A 173 -13.61 -7.47 -3.20
C GLU A 173 -12.17 -6.98 -3.00
N ILE A 174 -11.37 -7.79 -2.30
CA ILE A 174 -9.95 -7.54 -2.05
C ILE A 174 -9.18 -8.74 -2.56
N LYS A 175 -8.25 -8.49 -3.49
CA LYS A 175 -7.37 -9.54 -4.02
C LYS A 175 -6.33 -9.92 -2.97
N LEU A 176 -6.48 -11.14 -2.43
CA LEU A 176 -5.57 -11.74 -1.47
C LEU A 176 -4.72 -12.82 -2.16
N SER A 177 -3.41 -12.75 -1.96
CA SER A 177 -2.46 -13.80 -2.36
C SER A 177 -1.51 -14.10 -1.21
N ALA A 178 -0.85 -15.26 -1.25
CA ALA A 178 0.16 -15.62 -0.28
C ALA A 178 1.34 -16.30 -0.97
N THR A 179 2.54 -16.11 -0.43
CA THR A 179 3.73 -16.84 -0.84
C THR A 179 4.64 -17.10 0.34
N THR A 180 5.47 -18.13 0.22
CA THR A 180 6.51 -18.46 1.19
C THR A 180 7.88 -18.32 0.54
N ALA A 181 8.92 -18.08 1.34
CA ALA A 181 10.31 -18.20 0.91
C ALA A 181 11.16 -18.84 1.99
N ASN A 182 12.24 -19.50 1.57
CA ASN A 182 13.27 -19.98 2.48
C ASN A 182 14.24 -18.83 2.81
N GLY A 183 14.60 -18.66 4.08
CA GLY A 183 15.60 -17.70 4.52
C GLY A 183 15.31 -17.09 5.89
N PHE A 184 16.23 -16.26 6.37
CA PHE A 184 15.99 -15.40 7.53
C PHE A 184 14.89 -14.38 7.19
N ALA A 185 14.02 -14.11 8.16
CA ALA A 185 12.81 -13.35 7.91
C ALA A 185 13.09 -11.96 7.36
N GLU A 186 14.04 -11.23 7.94
CA GLU A 186 14.41 -9.88 7.51
C GLU A 186 14.90 -9.84 6.06
N ASP A 187 15.80 -10.75 5.66
CA ASP A 187 16.40 -10.73 4.32
C ASP A 187 15.38 -11.20 3.27
N ALA A 188 14.61 -12.24 3.59
CA ALA A 188 13.56 -12.73 2.71
C ALA A 188 12.43 -11.68 2.52
N ILE A 189 12.13 -10.86 3.54
CA ILE A 189 11.18 -9.75 3.43
C ILE A 189 11.73 -8.65 2.51
N LEU A 190 13.03 -8.32 2.60
CA LEU A 190 13.66 -7.33 1.73
C LEU A 190 13.70 -7.79 0.27
N GLU A 191 14.05 -9.05 0.03
CA GLU A 191 13.99 -9.65 -1.31
C GLU A 191 12.57 -9.65 -1.87
N MET A 192 11.58 -10.00 -1.03
CA MET A 192 10.17 -9.96 -1.42
C MET A 192 9.69 -8.54 -1.72
N GLN A 193 10.19 -7.54 -0.98
CA GLN A 193 9.92 -6.13 -1.27
C GLN A 193 10.46 -5.72 -2.64
N GLU A 194 11.66 -6.15 -3.01
CA GLU A 194 12.24 -5.84 -4.32
C GLU A 194 11.51 -6.55 -5.47
N ALA A 195 11.12 -7.81 -5.26
CA ALA A 195 10.38 -8.59 -6.25
C ALA A 195 8.93 -8.11 -6.43
N TYR A 196 8.22 -7.90 -5.32
CA TYR A 196 6.80 -7.55 -5.35
C TYR A 196 6.56 -6.06 -5.57
N LYS A 197 7.51 -5.19 -5.19
CA LYS A 197 7.42 -3.73 -5.25
C LYS A 197 6.12 -3.19 -4.63
N PRO A 198 5.87 -3.51 -3.34
CA PRO A 198 4.73 -2.97 -2.61
C PRO A 198 4.89 -1.46 -2.42
N GLY A 199 3.78 -0.74 -2.24
CA GLY A 199 3.82 0.67 -1.86
C GLY A 199 3.84 0.88 -0.35
N ILE A 200 3.59 -0.18 0.41
CA ILE A 200 3.65 -0.20 1.87
C ILE A 200 3.83 -1.65 2.35
N VAL A 201 4.64 -1.82 3.40
CA VAL A 201 4.72 -3.04 4.19
C VAL A 201 3.92 -2.82 5.48
N VAL A 202 3.07 -3.77 5.85
CA VAL A 202 2.31 -3.72 7.11
C VAL A 202 2.68 -4.94 7.94
N MET A 203 3.18 -4.73 9.17
CA MET A 203 3.59 -5.82 10.05
C MET A 203 3.25 -5.55 11.51
N GLY A 204 3.23 -6.61 12.33
CA GLY A 204 3.18 -6.46 13.78
C GLY A 204 4.48 -5.82 14.30
N SER A 205 4.38 -5.03 15.36
CA SER A 205 5.56 -4.53 16.10
C SER A 205 6.37 -5.69 16.68
N HIS A 206 5.68 -6.74 17.12
CA HIS A 206 6.23 -7.92 17.76
C HIS A 206 5.89 -9.21 17.00
N GLY A 207 6.71 -10.24 17.23
CA GLY A 207 6.53 -11.59 16.69
C GLY A 207 6.12 -12.65 17.73
N ILE A 208 5.95 -13.88 17.27
CA ILE A 208 5.45 -15.02 18.04
C ILE A 208 6.30 -15.39 19.26
N SER A 209 7.59 -15.08 19.21
CA SER A 209 8.58 -15.44 20.24
C SER A 209 8.80 -14.37 21.31
N GLU A 210 8.09 -13.24 21.25
CA GLU A 210 8.42 -12.05 22.03
C GLU A 210 7.44 -11.85 23.20
N LYS A 211 7.99 -11.85 24.42
CA LYS A 211 7.35 -11.45 25.67
C LYS A 211 8.16 -10.26 26.20
N SER A 212 7.62 -9.05 26.09
CA SER A 212 8.31 -7.77 25.87
C SER A 212 9.18 -7.21 27.01
N GLU A 213 10.34 -6.63 26.66
CA GLU A 213 10.92 -5.43 27.31
C GLU A 213 11.15 -4.25 26.31
N GLY A 214 10.82 -4.40 25.02
CA GLY A 214 11.07 -3.39 23.98
C GLY A 214 9.83 -2.92 23.21
N ILE A 215 9.96 -1.82 22.46
CA ILE A 215 8.87 -1.25 21.62
C ILE A 215 8.68 -2.05 20.31
N PHE A 216 9.77 -2.62 19.78
CA PHE A 216 9.79 -3.37 18.53
C PHE A 216 10.52 -4.70 18.70
N GLY A 217 10.03 -5.71 17.99
CA GLY A 217 10.66 -7.01 17.85
C GLY A 217 11.93 -6.99 17.00
N SER A 218 12.66 -8.12 17.01
CA SER A 218 13.97 -8.22 16.36
C SER A 218 13.92 -8.08 14.84
N VAL A 219 12.87 -8.61 14.19
CA VAL A 219 12.68 -8.51 12.74
C VAL A 219 12.23 -7.09 12.38
N THR A 220 11.25 -6.55 13.11
CA THR A 220 10.74 -5.19 12.90
C THR A 220 11.85 -4.15 13.01
N SER A 221 12.66 -4.22 14.06
CA SER A 221 13.77 -3.28 14.30
C SER A 221 14.80 -3.31 13.17
N ARG A 222 15.13 -4.49 12.65
CA ARG A 222 16.06 -4.64 11.52
C ARG A 222 15.49 -4.11 10.20
N LEU A 223 14.17 -4.09 10.04
CA LEU A 223 13.52 -3.65 8.79
C LEU A 223 13.28 -2.14 8.72
N ILE A 224 13.13 -1.45 9.84
CA ILE A 224 12.81 -0.01 9.89
C ILE A 224 13.80 0.81 9.06
N ASP A 225 15.10 0.51 9.15
CA ASP A 225 16.14 1.27 8.45
C ASP A 225 16.51 0.70 7.07
N ARG A 226 16.03 -0.51 6.73
CA ARG A 226 16.44 -1.24 5.50
C ARG A 226 15.38 -1.23 4.40
N LEU A 227 14.11 -1.04 4.73
CA LEU A 227 13.04 -1.02 3.73
C LEU A 227 13.07 0.27 2.90
N SER A 228 13.00 0.14 1.58
CA SER A 228 12.91 1.30 0.66
C SER A 228 11.50 1.92 0.58
N VAL A 229 10.53 1.26 1.19
CA VAL A 229 9.10 1.59 1.17
C VAL A 229 8.58 1.85 2.58
N PRO A 230 7.50 2.63 2.75
CA PRO A 230 6.91 2.86 4.06
C PRO A 230 6.59 1.55 4.80
N LEU A 231 6.98 1.51 6.08
CA LEU A 231 6.63 0.43 7.01
C LEU A 231 5.57 0.93 7.99
N LEU A 232 4.41 0.26 8.02
CA LEU A 232 3.39 0.46 9.04
C LEU A 232 3.47 -0.67 10.06
N THR A 233 3.91 -0.32 11.27
CA THR A 233 3.97 -1.25 12.41
C THR A 233 2.70 -1.16 13.23
N ILE A 234 2.14 -2.32 13.60
CA ILE A 234 0.95 -2.41 14.46
C ILE A 234 1.38 -2.77 15.89
N PRO A 235 1.12 -1.90 16.88
CA PRO A 235 1.46 -2.17 18.28
C PRO A 235 0.86 -3.48 18.80
N ALA A 236 1.55 -4.14 19.74
CA ALA A 236 1.17 -5.45 20.27
C ALA A 236 -0.20 -5.43 20.97
N ASP A 237 -0.54 -4.31 21.60
CA ASP A 237 -1.79 -4.05 22.32
C ASP A 237 -2.87 -3.40 21.46
N ALA A 238 -2.57 -3.05 20.19
CA ALA A 238 -3.53 -2.41 19.31
C ALA A 238 -4.61 -3.40 18.88
N THR A 239 -5.87 -3.09 19.14
CA THR A 239 -7.01 -3.88 18.63
C THR A 239 -7.57 -3.27 17.35
N PHE A 240 -7.75 -4.08 16.30
CA PHE A 240 -8.36 -3.59 15.06
C PHE A 240 -9.84 -3.19 15.25
N GLY A 241 -10.08 -1.88 15.30
CA GLY A 241 -11.42 -1.29 15.39
C GLY A 241 -12.03 -0.86 14.05
N GLY A 242 -11.30 -1.02 12.94
CA GLY A 242 -11.64 -0.43 11.64
C GLY A 242 -10.80 0.81 11.32
N ILE A 243 -10.27 0.91 10.10
CA ILE A 243 -9.40 2.02 9.69
C ILE A 243 -10.09 3.38 9.78
N SER A 244 -11.41 3.44 9.58
CA SER A 244 -12.19 4.69 9.71
C SER A 244 -12.23 5.25 11.13
N LYS A 245 -11.85 4.47 12.16
CA LYS A 245 -11.73 4.96 13.55
C LYS A 245 -10.43 5.70 13.80
N ILE A 246 -9.42 5.52 12.95
CA ILE A 246 -8.18 6.29 13.03
C ILE A 246 -8.49 7.68 12.48
N LYS A 247 -8.45 8.70 13.33
CA LYS A 247 -8.84 10.09 12.99
C LYS A 247 -7.70 11.08 13.04
N ASN A 248 -6.67 10.79 13.81
CA ASN A 248 -5.53 11.67 14.00
C ASN A 248 -4.25 10.91 13.70
N ILE A 249 -3.38 11.52 12.90
CA ILE A 249 -2.04 11.05 12.61
C ILE A 249 -1.09 12.13 13.09
N LEU A 250 -0.12 11.73 13.90
CA LEU A 250 0.98 12.60 14.32
C LEU A 250 2.19 12.31 13.43
N TYR A 251 2.77 13.36 12.86
CA TYR A 251 4.01 13.30 12.11
C TYR A 251 5.09 14.08 12.86
N ALA A 252 6.10 13.38 13.36
CA ALA A 252 7.28 13.99 13.96
C ALA A 252 8.19 14.48 12.83
N THR A 253 8.56 15.76 12.85
CA THR A 253 9.30 16.42 11.77
C THR A 253 10.43 17.27 12.32
N ASP A 254 11.54 17.31 11.58
CA ASP A 254 12.63 18.26 11.78
C ASP A 254 12.63 19.42 10.77
N PHE A 255 11.63 19.42 9.88
CA PHE A 255 11.41 20.31 8.74
C PHE A 255 12.60 20.32 7.77
N ASP A 256 13.20 19.16 7.52
CA ASP A 256 14.29 19.01 6.56
C ASP A 256 13.80 18.51 5.17
N ASP A 257 14.73 18.37 4.23
CA ASP A 257 14.42 17.90 2.88
C ASP A 257 13.87 16.46 2.85
N SER A 258 14.23 15.63 3.85
CA SER A 258 13.76 14.25 3.96
C SER A 258 12.29 14.19 4.36
N ASP A 259 11.84 15.13 5.19
CA ASP A 259 10.44 15.28 5.60
C ASP A 259 9.53 15.56 4.41
N TYR A 260 9.97 16.39 3.45
CA TYR A 260 9.16 16.68 2.26
C TYR A 260 8.78 15.40 1.50
N VAL A 261 9.72 14.47 1.36
CA VAL A 261 9.49 13.20 0.66
C VAL A 261 8.61 12.27 1.50
N ALA A 262 8.87 12.17 2.80
CA ALA A 262 8.14 11.29 3.71
C ALA A 262 6.69 11.74 3.91
N ILE A 263 6.45 13.03 4.17
CA ILE A 263 5.11 13.62 4.29
C ILE A 263 4.33 13.44 2.97
N SER A 264 4.97 13.65 1.81
CA SER A 264 4.31 13.44 0.53
C SER A 264 3.82 11.99 0.36
N LYS A 265 4.65 10.99 0.73
CA LYS A 265 4.23 9.58 0.73
C LYS A 265 3.06 9.34 1.69
N LEU A 266 3.14 9.89 2.90
CA LEU A 266 2.09 9.78 3.92
C LEU A 266 0.76 10.38 3.43
N ILE A 267 0.77 11.62 2.92
CA ILE A 267 -0.42 12.28 2.36
C ILE A 267 -1.04 11.43 1.26
N ASN A 268 -0.22 10.87 0.36
CA ASN A 268 -0.73 10.01 -0.71
C ASN A 268 -1.39 8.74 -0.19
N LEU A 269 -0.90 8.17 0.91
CA LEU A 269 -1.51 7.03 1.59
C LEU A 269 -2.84 7.42 2.24
N ILE A 270 -2.89 8.57 2.94
CA ILE A 270 -4.02 8.91 3.82
C ILE A 270 -5.10 9.77 3.16
N ARG A 271 -4.85 10.34 1.96
CA ARG A 271 -5.79 11.27 1.28
C ARG A 271 -7.19 10.71 1.01
N LEU A 272 -7.33 9.38 0.95
CA LEU A 272 -8.61 8.70 0.73
C LEU A 272 -9.37 8.42 2.04
N PHE A 273 -8.81 8.86 3.16
CA PHE A 273 -9.34 8.68 4.50
C PHE A 273 -9.67 10.04 5.11
N ASP A 274 -10.70 10.05 5.94
CA ASP A 274 -11.08 11.21 6.76
C ASP A 274 -10.20 11.22 8.03
N MET A 275 -8.94 11.66 7.85
CA MET A 275 -7.89 11.70 8.87
C MET A 275 -7.26 13.09 8.91
N LYS A 276 -6.97 13.58 10.11
CA LYS A 276 -6.23 14.82 10.35
C LYS A 276 -4.75 14.53 10.56
N LEU A 277 -3.90 15.19 9.79
CA LEU A 277 -2.45 15.14 9.95
C LEU A 277 -2.01 16.30 10.84
N HIS A 278 -1.37 15.98 11.96
CA HIS A 278 -0.76 16.93 12.89
C HIS A 278 0.75 16.81 12.77
N CYS A 279 1.45 17.89 12.43
CA CYS A 279 2.91 17.91 12.40
C CYS A 279 3.45 18.46 13.72
N VAL A 280 4.37 17.74 14.35
CA VAL A 280 5.02 18.16 15.60
C VAL A 280 6.52 18.18 15.41
N HIS A 281 7.13 19.32 15.73
CA HIS A 281 8.57 19.47 15.81
C HIS A 281 8.96 19.65 17.28
N VAL A 282 9.95 18.88 17.72
CA VAL A 282 10.52 18.99 19.07
C VAL A 282 11.93 19.55 18.94
N SER A 283 12.18 20.72 19.53
CA SER A 283 13.51 21.32 19.60
C SER A 283 13.98 21.44 21.03
N ILE A 284 15.24 21.05 21.27
CA ILE A 284 15.92 21.20 22.57
C ILE A 284 16.97 22.31 22.39
N GLY A 285 16.79 23.44 23.09
CA GLY A 285 17.84 24.45 23.28
C GLY A 285 18.01 25.54 22.21
N LYS A 286 17.44 25.42 21.00
CA LYS A 286 17.40 26.52 20.01
C LYS A 286 16.06 26.58 19.29
N LYS A 287 15.33 27.69 19.44
CA LYS A 287 14.20 28.01 18.55
C LYS A 287 14.74 28.17 17.14
N LYS A 288 14.38 27.24 16.26
CA LYS A 288 14.59 27.37 14.82
C LYS A 288 13.64 28.50 14.32
N PRO A 289 14.11 29.47 13.52
CA PRO A 289 13.41 30.73 13.26
C PRO A 289 12.31 30.67 12.18
N TRP A 290 11.99 29.48 11.68
CA TRP A 290 10.95 29.28 10.66
C TRP A 290 9.55 29.19 11.27
#